data_AF-A0A1Y2B3M3-F1
#
_entry.id   AF-A0A1Y2B3M3-F1
#
_cell.length_a   1.000
_cell.length_b   1.000
_cell.length_c   1.000
_cell.angle_alpha   90.00
_cell.angle_beta   90.00
_cell.angle_gamma   90.00
#
_symmetry.space_group_name_H-M   'P 1'
#
loop_
_entity.id
_entity.type
_entity.pdbx_description
1 polymer ?
#
loop_
_entity_poly.entity_id
_entity_poly.type
_entity_poly.pdbx_seq_one_letter_code
_entity_poly.pdbx_strand_id
1 'polypeptide(L)'
;MVATGEEGFGLAGVDTDNDIYEFGDGNDFVANAALKTIGFATIHLYAPYWQFKDFVKEGVQYIESHAQAIKKLNKPIIMEEFGLYADTRDEVYPAYMQSMIDNDYNGIMYWMLAHDEYPDWDGFTLYDKDIIVYIDPFTEMQQKKSG
;
A
#
# COMPACT_ATOMS: atom_id res chain seq x y z
N MET A 1 10.94 15.57 5.56
CA MET A 1 9.54 15.37 5.99
C MET A 1 9.53 14.29 7.07
N VAL A 2 8.45 14.16 7.85
CA VAL A 2 8.32 13.17 8.93
C VAL A 2 7.00 12.41 8.72
N ALA A 3 7.01 11.10 8.94
CA ALA A 3 5.83 10.23 8.94
C ALA A 3 5.86 9.31 10.15
N THR A 4 4.74 8.63 10.39
CA THR A 4 4.51 7.67 11.48
C THR A 4 5.10 6.30 11.18
N GLY A 5 5.16 5.89 9.90
CA GLY A 5 5.61 4.54 9.55
C GLY A 5 4.56 3.50 9.95
N GLU A 6 3.28 3.73 9.63
CA GLU A 6 2.16 2.98 10.18
C GLU A 6 1.45 2.11 9.14
N GLU A 7 0.78 1.05 9.60
CA GLU A 7 0.06 0.10 8.75
C GLU A 7 -1.08 0.77 7.96
N GLY A 8 -1.72 1.80 8.52
CA GLY A 8 -2.93 2.46 8.00
C GLY A 8 -4.22 2.07 8.73
N PHE A 9 -4.14 1.26 9.78
CA PHE A 9 -5.32 0.77 10.49
C PHE A 9 -6.13 1.88 11.18
N GLY A 10 -7.41 1.58 11.44
CA GLY A 10 -8.33 2.52 12.07
C GLY A 10 -8.81 3.61 11.11
N LEU A 11 -9.60 3.21 10.11
CA LEU A 11 -10.21 4.09 9.13
C LEU A 11 -11.72 3.84 9.05
N ALA A 12 -12.48 4.63 9.82
CA ALA A 12 -13.93 4.51 9.87
C ALA A 12 -14.61 4.89 8.54
N GLY A 13 -15.79 4.30 8.30
CA GLY A 13 -16.66 4.63 7.18
C GLY A 13 -16.40 3.85 5.89
N VAL A 14 -15.55 2.81 5.96
CA VAL A 14 -15.39 1.82 4.90
C VAL A 14 -16.42 0.70 5.09
N ASP A 15 -17.14 0.35 4.02
CA ASP A 15 -18.16 -0.71 4.03
C ASP A 15 -17.49 -2.08 3.87
N THR A 16 -17.15 -2.70 5.00
CA THR A 16 -16.44 -3.98 5.10
C THR A 16 -16.61 -4.60 6.49
N ASP A 17 -16.40 -5.91 6.60
CA ASP A 17 -16.38 -6.66 7.86
C ASP A 17 -14.96 -6.95 8.37
N ASN A 18 -13.94 -6.38 7.72
CA ASN A 18 -12.53 -6.56 8.08
C ASN A 18 -12.14 -5.62 9.25
N ASP A 19 -11.52 -6.17 10.28
CA ASP A 19 -11.21 -5.50 11.54
C ASP A 19 -10.06 -4.49 11.45
N ILE A 20 -9.25 -4.51 10.39
CA ILE A 20 -8.18 -3.52 10.18
C ILE A 20 -8.69 -2.08 10.09
N TYR A 21 -9.97 -1.89 9.74
CA TYR A 21 -10.61 -0.58 9.68
C TYR A 21 -11.14 -0.11 11.05
N GLU A 22 -11.23 -1.03 12.02
CA GLU A 22 -11.60 -0.71 13.39
C GLU A 22 -10.43 -0.12 14.17
N PHE A 23 -10.72 0.43 15.35
CA PHE A 23 -9.74 1.09 16.21
C PHE A 23 -9.13 0.13 17.26
N GLY A 24 -9.33 -1.19 17.11
CA GLY A 24 -8.97 -2.21 18.09
C GLY A 24 -7.47 -2.29 18.37
N ASP A 25 -6.64 -2.04 17.35
CA ASP A 25 -5.18 -2.02 17.46
C ASP A 25 -4.62 -0.71 18.04
N GLY A 26 -5.49 0.22 18.44
CA GLY A 26 -5.11 1.49 19.04
C GLY A 26 -4.63 2.56 18.03
N ASN A 27 -4.84 2.31 16.73
CA ASN A 27 -4.48 3.24 15.65
C ASN A 27 -5.72 4.00 15.16
N ASP A 28 -5.53 5.27 14.81
CA ASP A 28 -6.52 6.11 14.12
C ASP A 28 -5.76 6.83 13.00
N PHE A 29 -5.80 6.24 11.81
CA PHE A 29 -5.02 6.68 10.65
C PHE A 29 -5.24 8.16 10.33
N VAL A 30 -6.50 8.62 10.35
CA VAL A 30 -6.83 10.00 10.00
C VAL A 30 -6.35 10.97 11.08
N ALA A 31 -6.51 10.62 12.36
CA ALA A 31 -6.01 11.45 13.45
C ALA A 31 -4.48 11.57 13.44
N ASN A 32 -3.78 10.44 13.23
CA ASN A 32 -2.33 10.39 13.12
C ASN A 32 -1.85 11.26 11.94
N ALA A 33 -2.41 11.04 10.76
CA ALA A 33 -2.09 11.80 9.56
C ALA A 33 -2.45 13.29 9.68
N ALA A 34 -3.43 13.68 10.50
CA ALA A 34 -3.84 15.09 10.66
C ALA A 34 -2.85 15.91 11.51
N LEU A 35 -1.97 15.29 12.28
CA LEU A 35 -1.00 15.99 13.13
C LEU A 35 -0.12 16.95 12.33
N LYS A 36 0.05 18.19 12.81
CA LYS A 36 0.78 19.25 12.08
C LYS A 36 2.25 18.91 11.79
N THR A 37 2.85 18.06 12.61
CA THR A 37 4.25 17.63 12.48
C THR A 37 4.44 16.49 11.50
N ILE A 38 3.37 15.78 11.15
CA ILE A 38 3.39 14.71 10.15
C ILE A 38 3.26 15.34 8.76
N GLY A 39 4.27 15.14 7.92
CA GLY A 39 4.39 15.76 6.60
C GLY A 39 3.68 14.99 5.48
N PHE A 40 3.54 13.67 5.63
CA PHE A 40 2.85 12.77 4.72
C PHE A 40 2.34 11.56 5.51
N ALA A 41 1.31 10.91 4.99
CA ALA A 41 0.79 9.66 5.54
C ALA A 41 1.49 8.47 4.89
N THR A 42 1.62 7.38 5.65
CA THR A 42 2.08 6.09 5.13
C THR A 42 1.07 5.01 5.43
N ILE A 43 1.04 4.00 4.58
CA ILE A 43 0.26 2.79 4.78
C ILE A 43 1.09 1.58 4.32
N HIS A 44 0.79 0.42 4.90
CA HIS A 44 1.24 -0.88 4.42
C HIS A 44 0.08 -1.65 3.78
N LEU A 45 0.37 -2.73 3.07
CA LEU A 45 -0.65 -3.67 2.60
C LEU A 45 -0.16 -5.12 2.55
N TYR A 46 -0.63 -5.92 3.51
CA TYR A 46 -0.34 -7.36 3.61
C TYR A 46 -1.61 -8.19 3.67
N ALA A 47 -2.34 -8.24 2.55
CA ALA A 47 -3.57 -9.03 2.39
C ALA A 47 -3.49 -10.48 2.93
N PRO A 48 -2.36 -11.22 2.77
CA PRO A 48 -2.23 -12.58 3.32
C PRO A 48 -2.23 -12.65 4.86
N TYR A 49 -1.92 -11.55 5.55
CA TYR A 49 -1.92 -11.48 7.01
C TYR A 49 -3.21 -10.89 7.59
N TRP A 50 -3.95 -10.10 6.80
CA TRP A 50 -5.07 -9.30 7.28
C TRP A 50 -6.43 -9.91 6.97
N GLN A 51 -6.47 -11.23 6.78
CA GLN A 51 -7.69 -12.00 6.57
C GLN A 51 -8.53 -11.55 5.36
N PHE A 52 -7.88 -10.99 4.33
CA PHE A 52 -8.59 -10.59 3.12
C PHE A 52 -9.15 -11.85 2.44
N LYS A 53 -10.41 -11.80 2.01
CA LYS A 53 -11.06 -12.94 1.34
C LYS A 53 -10.89 -12.85 -0.17
N ASP A 54 -10.94 -11.63 -0.70
CA ASP A 54 -10.65 -11.29 -2.09
C ASP A 54 -9.50 -10.27 -2.12
N PHE A 55 -8.30 -10.73 -2.44
CA PHE A 55 -7.10 -9.91 -2.39
C PHE A 55 -7.19 -8.72 -3.34
N VAL A 56 -7.75 -8.89 -4.53
CA VAL A 56 -7.90 -7.80 -5.51
C VAL A 56 -8.91 -6.78 -5.00
N LYS A 57 -10.14 -7.23 -4.72
CA LYS A 57 -11.24 -6.32 -4.38
C LYS A 57 -10.98 -5.58 -3.08
N GLU A 58 -10.59 -6.29 -2.03
CA GLU A 58 -10.39 -5.69 -0.70
C GLU A 58 -9.13 -4.82 -0.68
N GLY A 59 -8.07 -5.20 -1.38
CA GLY A 59 -6.87 -4.37 -1.50
C GLY A 59 -7.08 -3.10 -2.30
N VAL A 60 -7.83 -3.15 -3.40
CA VAL A 60 -8.22 -1.94 -4.14
C VAL A 60 -9.09 -1.02 -3.27
N GLN A 61 -10.06 -1.58 -2.52
CA GLN A 61 -10.85 -0.80 -1.56
C GLN A 61 -9.97 -0.15 -0.49
N TYR A 62 -8.96 -0.86 0.02
CA TYR A 62 -7.99 -0.34 0.98
C TYR A 62 -7.20 0.84 0.40
N ILE A 63 -6.62 0.68 -0.78
CA ILE A 63 -5.85 1.72 -1.46
C ILE A 63 -6.70 2.97 -1.71
N GLU A 64 -7.92 2.81 -2.23
CA GLU A 64 -8.84 3.90 -2.56
C GLU A 64 -9.31 4.65 -1.30
N SER A 65 -9.72 3.92 -0.27
CA SER A 65 -10.26 4.52 0.96
C SER A 65 -9.21 5.38 1.69
N HIS A 66 -7.97 4.91 1.76
CA HIS A 66 -6.86 5.65 2.39
C HIS A 66 -6.50 6.91 1.60
N ALA A 67 -6.40 6.81 0.27
CA ALA A 67 -6.16 7.98 -0.58
C ALA A 67 -7.27 9.03 -0.43
N GLN A 68 -8.53 8.62 -0.41
CA GLN A 68 -9.66 9.52 -0.21
C GLN A 68 -9.63 10.20 1.16
N ALA A 69 -9.22 9.50 2.21
CA ALA A 69 -9.08 10.06 3.55
C ALA A 69 -7.97 11.12 3.60
N ILE A 70 -6.80 10.82 3.05
CA ILE A 70 -5.65 11.73 3.05
C ILE A 70 -5.83 12.94 2.13
N LYS A 71 -6.54 12.77 1.01
CA LYS A 71 -6.91 13.87 0.12
C LYS A 71 -7.71 14.96 0.85
N LYS A 72 -8.57 14.60 1.81
CA LYS A 72 -9.31 15.57 2.64
C LYS A 72 -8.39 16.38 3.57
N LEU A 73 -7.23 15.84 3.91
CA LEU A 73 -6.21 16.52 4.74
C LEU A 73 -5.22 17.34 3.91
N ASN A 74 -5.28 17.25 2.58
CA ASN A 74 -4.35 17.90 1.66
C ASN A 74 -2.87 17.57 1.99
N LYS A 75 -2.61 16.28 2.25
CA LYS A 75 -1.26 15.76 2.50
C LYS A 75 -0.90 14.69 1.46
N PRO A 76 0.40 14.43 1.24
CA PRO A 76 0.84 13.28 0.45
C PRO A 76 0.54 11.95 1.17
N ILE A 77 0.36 10.89 0.40
CA ILE A 77 0.28 9.50 0.90
C ILE A 77 1.31 8.63 0.17
N ILE A 78 1.96 7.73 0.90
CA ILE A 78 2.92 6.77 0.37
C ILE A 78 2.46 5.36 0.77
N MET A 79 2.42 4.43 -0.20
CA MET A 79 2.38 3.01 0.08
C MET A 79 3.82 2.62 0.40
N GLU A 80 4.14 2.49 1.69
CA GLU A 80 5.52 2.31 2.11
C GLU A 80 5.96 0.84 2.15
N GLU A 81 5.00 -0.07 2.30
CA GLU A 81 5.23 -1.51 2.15
C GLU A 81 3.99 -2.18 1.54
N PHE A 82 4.17 -3.08 0.59
CA PHE A 82 3.15 -4.05 0.22
C PHE A 82 3.82 -5.33 -0.26
N GLY A 83 3.21 -6.47 0.04
CA GLY A 83 3.80 -7.78 -0.27
C GLY A 83 2.75 -8.86 -0.45
N LEU A 84 3.00 -9.72 -1.43
CA LEU A 84 2.23 -10.93 -1.70
C LEU A 84 3.13 -12.13 -1.91
N TYR A 85 2.62 -13.31 -1.55
CA TYR A 85 3.27 -14.58 -1.89
C TYR A 85 3.27 -14.79 -3.40
N ALA A 86 4.34 -15.44 -3.87
CA ALA A 86 4.67 -15.55 -5.30
C ALA A 86 3.52 -16.07 -6.19
N ASP A 87 2.69 -16.99 -5.67
CA ASP A 87 1.58 -17.61 -6.39
C ASP A 87 0.37 -16.69 -6.62
N THR A 88 0.31 -15.54 -5.95
CA THR A 88 -0.79 -14.56 -6.06
C THR A 88 -0.42 -13.28 -6.80
N ARG A 89 0.87 -13.04 -7.07
CA ARG A 89 1.36 -11.76 -7.61
C ARG A 89 0.79 -11.44 -8.98
N ASP A 90 0.72 -12.42 -9.87
CA ASP A 90 0.22 -12.26 -11.25
C ASP A 90 -1.19 -11.67 -11.32
N GLU A 91 -2.06 -12.09 -10.41
CA GLU A 91 -3.45 -11.62 -10.36
C GLU A 91 -3.57 -10.25 -9.68
N VAL A 92 -2.83 -10.04 -8.59
CA VAL A 92 -3.13 -8.95 -7.66
C VAL A 92 -2.25 -7.71 -7.86
N TYR A 93 -0.94 -7.86 -8.12
CA TYR A 93 -0.04 -6.72 -8.26
C TYR A 93 -0.46 -5.73 -9.36
N PRO A 94 -0.91 -6.17 -10.56
CA PRO A 94 -1.37 -5.22 -11.57
C PRO A 94 -2.52 -4.33 -11.08
N ALA A 95 -3.47 -4.90 -10.32
CA ALA A 95 -4.60 -4.15 -9.78
C ALA A 95 -4.17 -3.16 -8.69
N TYR A 96 -3.27 -3.56 -7.79
CA TYR A 96 -2.76 -2.68 -6.73
C TYR A 96 -1.95 -1.52 -7.31
N MET A 97 -1.01 -1.81 -8.20
CA MET A 97 -0.16 -0.79 -8.83
C MET A 97 -1.00 0.21 -9.62
N GLN A 98 -1.96 -0.26 -10.42
CA GLN A 98 -2.87 0.60 -11.16
C GLN A 98 -3.70 1.48 -10.22
N SER A 99 -4.28 0.89 -9.17
CA SER A 99 -5.10 1.63 -8.20
C SER A 99 -4.30 2.71 -7.47
N MET A 100 -3.08 2.42 -7.05
CA MET A 100 -2.22 3.42 -6.39
C MET A 100 -1.87 4.59 -7.32
N ILE A 101 -1.60 4.31 -8.60
CA ILE A 101 -1.35 5.35 -9.60
C ILE A 101 -2.61 6.19 -9.82
N ASP A 102 -3.77 5.55 -10.01
CA ASP A 102 -5.03 6.24 -10.28
C ASP A 102 -5.49 7.10 -9.10
N ASN A 103 -5.11 6.72 -7.87
CA ASN A 103 -5.42 7.43 -6.64
C ASN A 103 -4.32 8.40 -6.17
N ASP A 104 -3.38 8.76 -7.05
CA ASP A 104 -2.36 9.79 -6.83
C ASP A 104 -1.42 9.52 -5.64
N TYR A 105 -1.08 8.25 -5.38
CA TYR A 105 -0.04 7.93 -4.38
C TYR A 105 1.29 8.59 -4.77
N ASN A 106 1.95 9.22 -3.79
CA ASN A 106 3.17 10.00 -3.99
C ASN A 106 4.45 9.15 -3.91
N GLY A 107 4.32 7.90 -3.50
CA GLY A 107 5.37 6.90 -3.48
C GLY A 107 4.74 5.51 -3.35
N ILE A 108 5.34 4.53 -4.02
CA ILE A 108 4.91 3.13 -4.02
C ILE A 108 6.17 2.29 -3.79
N MET A 109 6.23 1.60 -2.64
CA MET A 109 7.37 0.83 -2.21
C MET A 109 6.90 -0.58 -1.86
N TYR A 110 7.42 -1.57 -2.57
CA TYR A 110 7.14 -2.98 -2.34
C TYR A 110 8.08 -3.55 -1.27
N TRP A 111 7.61 -4.55 -0.55
CA TRP A 111 8.40 -5.37 0.35
C TRP A 111 8.67 -6.73 -0.30
N MET A 112 9.91 -7.14 -0.55
CA MET A 112 11.15 -6.36 -0.49
C MET A 112 12.07 -6.70 -1.66
N LEU A 113 12.92 -5.75 -2.05
CA LEU A 113 13.95 -5.99 -3.05
C LEU A 113 15.12 -6.76 -2.44
N ALA A 114 15.54 -7.84 -3.12
CA ALA A 114 16.80 -8.49 -2.81
C ALA A 114 17.56 -8.90 -4.08
N HIS A 115 18.86 -9.11 -3.94
CA HIS A 115 19.68 -9.72 -4.98
C HIS A 115 19.40 -11.22 -5.08
N ASP A 116 19.54 -11.82 -6.26
CA ASP A 116 19.24 -13.25 -6.55
C ASP A 116 19.97 -14.25 -5.64
N GLU A 117 21.09 -13.85 -5.03
CA GLU A 117 21.85 -14.67 -4.07
C GLU A 117 21.26 -14.67 -2.66
N TYR A 118 20.37 -13.73 -2.35
CA TYR A 118 19.69 -13.64 -1.07
C TYR A 118 18.49 -14.60 -1.06
N PRO A 119 18.39 -15.54 -0.11
CA PRO A 119 17.24 -16.44 -0.05
C PRO A 119 15.95 -15.69 0.28
N ASP A 120 14.84 -16.16 -0.29
CA ASP A 120 13.51 -15.67 0.10
C ASP A 120 13.11 -16.28 1.44
N TRP A 121 13.23 -15.49 2.52
CA TRP A 121 12.98 -15.95 3.89
C TRP A 121 11.54 -15.74 4.34
N ASP A 122 10.84 -14.74 3.80
CA ASP A 122 9.50 -14.34 4.21
C ASP A 122 8.42 -14.62 3.16
N GLY A 123 8.82 -14.99 1.94
CA GLY A 123 7.91 -15.27 0.82
C GLY A 123 7.47 -14.03 0.05
N PHE A 124 7.98 -12.84 0.41
CA PHE A 124 7.63 -11.57 -0.23
C PHE A 124 8.74 -11.02 -1.12
N THR A 125 9.93 -11.61 -1.08
CA THR A 125 11.09 -11.12 -1.83
C THR A 125 10.78 -11.01 -3.33
N LEU A 126 11.09 -9.84 -3.90
CA LEU A 126 11.14 -9.57 -5.33
C LEU A 126 12.59 -9.46 -5.78
N TYR A 127 12.91 -10.20 -6.82
CA TYR A 127 14.19 -10.17 -7.51
C TYR A 127 14.07 -9.35 -8.81
N ASP A 128 15.19 -9.10 -9.49
CA ASP A 128 15.23 -8.28 -10.72
C ASP A 128 14.19 -8.72 -11.76
N LYS A 129 14.07 -10.05 -11.97
CA LYS A 129 13.07 -10.64 -12.87
C LYS A 129 11.62 -10.28 -12.50
N ASP A 130 11.33 -10.13 -11.21
CA ASP A 130 9.98 -9.86 -10.72
C ASP A 130 9.68 -8.36 -10.84
N ILE A 131 10.69 -7.49 -10.68
CA ILE A 131 10.57 -6.05 -10.89
C ILE A 131 10.19 -5.74 -12.35
N ILE A 132 10.84 -6.40 -13.30
CA ILE A 132 10.56 -6.25 -14.74
C ILE A 132 9.09 -6.57 -15.06
N VAL A 133 8.52 -7.58 -14.39
CA VAL A 133 7.15 -8.03 -14.65
C VAL A 133 6.13 -7.16 -13.93
N TYR A 134 6.34 -6.89 -12.64
CA TYR A 134 5.30 -6.34 -11.78
C TYR A 134 5.42 -4.86 -11.50
N ILE A 135 6.61 -4.24 -11.66
CA ILE A 135 6.88 -2.88 -11.19
C ILE A 135 7.23 -1.94 -12.35
N ASP A 136 8.09 -2.35 -13.27
CA ASP A 136 8.57 -1.51 -14.37
C ASP A 136 7.45 -0.92 -15.24
N PRO A 137 6.41 -1.69 -15.65
CA PRO A 137 5.32 -1.13 -16.47
C PRO A 137 4.61 0.05 -15.79
N PHE A 138 4.49 0.01 -14.46
CA PHE A 138 3.82 1.03 -13.66
C PHE A 138 4.76 2.19 -13.29
N THR A 139 6.07 1.94 -13.22
CA THR A 139 7.07 2.99 -13.00
C THR A 139 7.01 4.04 -14.10
N GLU A 140 6.91 3.62 -15.37
CA GLU A 140 6.76 4.55 -16.49
C GLU A 140 5.45 5.36 -16.42
N MET A 141 4.37 4.74 -15.95
CA MET A 141 3.08 5.41 -15.77
C MET A 141 3.14 6.46 -14.67
N GLN A 142 3.75 6.12 -13.53
CA GLN A 142 3.92 7.04 -12.41
C GLN A 142 4.82 8.23 -12.76
N GLN A 143 5.90 8.00 -13.51
CA GLN A 143 6.78 9.08 -13.99
C GLN A 143 6.03 10.10 -14.86
N LYS A 144 5.07 9.66 -15.69
CA LYS A 144 4.27 10.58 -16.53
C LYS A 144 3.36 11.49 -15.72
N LYS A 145 3.01 11.12 -14.48
CA LYS A 145 2.22 11.97 -13.56
C LYS A 145 3.09 12.95 -12.77
N SER A 146 4.41 12.75 -12.76
CA SER A 146 5.38 13.60 -12.08
C SER A 146 5.74 14.78 -12.99
N GLY A 147 4.91 15.83 -12.98
CA GLY A 147 5.08 17.07 -13.76
C GLY A 147 5.09 18.32 -12.90
#